data_AF-A0A946U708-F1
#
_entry.id   AF-A0A946U708-F1
#
_cell.length_a   1.000
_cell.length_b   1.000
_cell.length_c   1.000
_cell.angle_alpha   90.00
_cell.angle_beta   90.00
_cell.angle_gamma   90.00
#
_symmetry.space_group_name_H-M   'P 1'
#
loop_
_entity.id
_entity.type
_entity.pdbx_description
1 polymer ?
#
loop_
_entity_poly.entity_id
_entity_poly.type
_entity_poly.pdbx_seq_one_letter_code
_entity_poly.pdbx_strand_id
1 'polypeptide(L)'
;MPAKRKYNVKASNDFLVLAGIFFFLGIWAVKDAWYPSAKVLKKHPLEVAAIVETDGSVEKVHVDTGDTISEEQVLISLRSDRLALQFEEAKDAYTAAKKKFAMLDMAAKDAGKNVDSGKDSEDLNASAAEAEAQMEKALDKVTKLRVTMDATEVRAPSKGIVKGIYVGTHTMVKKGDTAIIIDPKDHFYLFNKSLAIFSGFIVVVFLAVHIVSR
;
A
#
# COMPACT_ATOMS: atom_id res chain seq x y z
N MET A 1 58.28 -40.77 5.06
CA MET A 1 56.97 -40.14 5.30
C MET A 1 57.19 -38.65 5.49
N PRO A 2 56.55 -37.75 4.72
CA PRO A 2 56.74 -36.32 4.92
C PRO A 2 56.22 -35.91 6.31
N ALA A 3 57.04 -35.16 7.05
CA ALA A 3 56.69 -34.67 8.38
C ALA A 3 55.48 -33.73 8.29
N LYS A 4 54.44 -33.98 9.11
CA LYS A 4 53.29 -33.07 9.25
C LYS A 4 53.78 -31.72 9.76
N ARG A 5 53.73 -30.68 8.93
CA ARG A 5 53.99 -29.30 9.36
C ARG A 5 52.87 -28.88 10.31
N LYS A 6 53.22 -28.57 11.56
CA LYS A 6 52.31 -27.93 12.52
C LYS A 6 52.42 -26.42 12.36
N TYR A 7 51.33 -25.79 11.92
CA TYR A 7 51.23 -24.34 11.86
C TYR A 7 50.70 -23.85 13.20
N ASN A 8 51.57 -23.43 14.11
CA ASN A 8 51.16 -22.89 15.41
C ASN A 8 50.68 -21.44 15.22
N VAL A 9 49.40 -21.28 14.86
CA VAL A 9 48.80 -19.96 14.67
C VAL A 9 48.32 -19.46 16.03
N LYS A 10 48.86 -18.32 16.48
CA LYS A 10 48.63 -17.73 17.81
C LYS A 10 47.15 -17.36 18.11
N ALA A 11 46.28 -17.38 17.09
CA ALA A 11 44.87 -17.01 17.16
C ALA A 11 43.90 -18.19 16.89
N SER A 12 44.33 -19.44 17.05
CA SER A 12 43.48 -20.61 16.73
C SER A 12 42.16 -20.66 17.50
N ASN A 13 42.14 -20.20 18.77
CA ASN A 13 40.93 -20.15 19.59
C ASN A 13 39.92 -19.09 19.11
N ASP A 14 40.38 -18.02 18.46
CA ASP A 14 39.49 -16.96 17.95
C ASP A 14 38.59 -17.53 16.85
N PHE A 15 39.11 -18.44 16.01
CA PHE A 15 38.31 -19.13 15.00
C PHE A 15 37.23 -20.03 15.62
N LEU A 16 37.49 -20.66 16.76
CA LEU A 16 36.49 -21.45 17.48
C LEU A 16 35.38 -20.55 18.04
N VAL A 17 35.74 -19.40 18.62
CA VAL A 17 34.78 -18.41 19.11
C VAL A 17 33.92 -17.86 17.96
N LEU A 18 34.55 -17.48 16.84
CA LEU A 18 33.85 -17.01 15.65
C LEU A 18 32.93 -18.08 15.07
N ALA A 19 33.36 -19.35 14.99
CA ALA A 19 32.49 -20.45 14.59
C ALA A 19 31.28 -20.57 15.51
N GLY A 20 31.45 -20.45 16.83
CA GLY A 20 30.34 -20.42 17.78
C GLY A 20 29.36 -19.28 17.50
N ILE A 21 29.85 -18.06 17.28
CA ILE A 21 29.01 -16.88 16.98
C ILE A 21 28.19 -17.10 15.71
N PHE A 22 28.82 -17.50 14.60
CA PHE A 22 28.12 -17.72 13.34
C PHE A 22 27.17 -18.91 13.40
N PHE A 23 27.46 -19.92 14.21
CA PHE A 23 26.54 -21.04 14.44
C PHE A 23 25.24 -20.57 15.08
N PHE A 24 25.32 -19.78 16.16
CA PHE A 24 24.12 -19.21 16.78
C PHE A 24 23.39 -18.21 15.88
N LEU A 25 24.13 -17.38 15.12
CA LEU A 25 23.55 -16.49 14.11
C LEU A 25 22.79 -17.29 13.04
N GLY A 26 23.36 -18.40 12.56
CA GLY A 26 22.72 -19.30 11.60
C GLY A 26 21.44 -19.92 12.14
N ILE A 27 21.45 -20.42 13.38
CA ILE A 27 20.24 -20.94 14.03
C ILE A 27 19.16 -19.86 14.14
N TRP A 28 19.55 -18.65 14.55
CA TRP A 28 18.63 -17.52 14.64
C TRP A 28 18.02 -17.17 13.28
N ALA A 29 18.83 -17.13 12.22
CA ALA A 29 18.37 -16.89 10.86
C ALA A 29 17.43 -17.99 10.33
N VAL A 30 17.73 -19.27 10.60
CA VAL A 30 16.85 -20.41 10.25
C VAL A 30 15.49 -20.28 10.93
N LYS A 31 15.50 -19.94 12.23
CA LYS A 31 14.28 -19.75 13.01
C LYS A 31 13.39 -18.69 12.36
N ASP A 32 13.91 -17.51 12.06
CA ASP A 32 13.08 -16.43 11.51
C ASP A 32 12.71 -16.62 10.03
N ALA A 33 13.51 -17.36 9.26
CA ALA A 33 13.26 -17.62 7.84
C ALA A 33 12.24 -18.75 7.56
N TRP A 34 12.34 -19.88 8.26
CA TRP A 34 11.49 -21.06 8.02
C TRP A 34 10.36 -21.21 9.04
N TYR A 35 10.58 -20.71 10.26
CA TYR A 35 9.62 -20.83 11.36
C TYR A 35 9.34 -19.46 12.00
N PRO A 36 8.89 -18.48 11.20
CA PRO A 36 8.71 -17.11 11.66
C PRO A 36 7.75 -17.05 12.84
N SER A 37 8.16 -16.34 13.89
CA SER A 37 7.28 -16.09 15.04
C SER A 37 6.09 -15.19 14.64
N ALA A 38 5.02 -15.18 15.44
CA ALA A 38 3.86 -14.31 15.21
C ALA A 38 4.24 -12.81 15.10
N LYS A 39 5.28 -12.38 15.81
CA LYS A 39 5.81 -11.00 15.72
C LYS A 39 6.42 -10.70 14.35
N VAL A 40 7.09 -11.69 13.75
CA VAL A 40 7.71 -11.58 12.42
C VAL A 40 6.61 -11.60 11.35
N LEU A 41 5.67 -12.55 11.43
CA LEU A 41 4.53 -12.63 10.49
C LEU A 41 3.67 -11.36 10.48
N LYS A 42 3.54 -10.67 11.63
CA LYS A 42 2.84 -9.39 11.69
C LYS A 42 3.54 -8.28 10.89
N LYS A 43 4.88 -8.31 10.81
CA LYS A 43 5.67 -7.32 10.06
C LYS A 43 5.89 -7.72 8.61
N HIS A 44 6.04 -9.02 8.37
CA HIS A 44 6.36 -9.65 7.10
C HIS A 44 5.31 -10.74 6.86
N PRO A 45 4.08 -10.38 6.44
CA PRO A 45 3.05 -11.38 6.16
C PRO A 45 3.48 -12.23 4.95
N LEU A 46 3.16 -13.53 4.99
CA LEU A 46 3.41 -14.44 3.87
C LEU A 46 2.39 -14.28 2.75
N GLU A 47 1.21 -13.75 3.08
CA GLU A 47 0.11 -13.55 2.16
C GLU A 47 -0.63 -12.28 2.55
N VAL A 48 -1.03 -11.50 1.55
CA VAL A 48 -1.85 -10.30 1.72
C VAL A 48 -3.08 -10.42 0.84
N ALA A 49 -4.25 -10.25 1.44
CA ALA A 49 -5.51 -10.25 0.71
C ALA A 49 -5.82 -8.84 0.21
N ALA A 50 -6.10 -8.70 -1.08
CA ALA A 50 -6.76 -7.52 -1.63
C ALA A 50 -8.27 -7.65 -1.38
N ILE A 51 -8.81 -6.69 -0.63
CA ILE A 51 -10.20 -6.70 -0.17
C ILE A 51 -11.00 -5.69 -0.98
N VAL A 52 -12.25 -6.00 -1.29
CA VAL A 52 -13.16 -5.09 -1.97
C VAL A 52 -13.70 -4.04 -0.97
N GLU A 53 -13.57 -2.75 -1.30
CA GLU A 53 -13.97 -1.66 -0.41
C GLU A 53 -15.46 -1.29 -0.48
N THR A 54 -16.13 -1.61 -1.59
CA THR A 54 -17.53 -1.28 -1.86
C THR A 54 -18.28 -2.43 -2.52
N ASP A 55 -19.60 -2.46 -2.36
CA ASP A 55 -20.45 -3.45 -3.03
C ASP A 55 -20.53 -3.11 -4.52
N GLY A 56 -20.53 -4.13 -5.39
CA GLY A 56 -20.63 -3.91 -6.83
C GLY A 56 -20.55 -5.16 -7.68
N SER A 57 -20.70 -4.98 -8.99
CA SER A 57 -20.45 -6.04 -9.97
C SER A 57 -19.07 -5.84 -10.57
N VAL A 58 -18.28 -6.92 -10.64
CA VAL A 58 -16.97 -6.90 -11.27
C VAL A 58 -17.13 -6.69 -12.77
N GLU A 59 -16.56 -5.61 -13.29
CA GLU A 59 -16.54 -5.34 -14.72
C GLU A 59 -15.38 -6.06 -15.39
N LYS A 60 -14.19 -5.98 -14.80
CA LYS A 60 -12.98 -6.58 -15.37
C LYS A 60 -11.96 -6.91 -14.27
N VAL A 61 -11.30 -8.05 -14.45
CA VAL A 61 -10.09 -8.43 -13.71
C VAL A 61 -8.90 -8.17 -14.62
N HIS A 62 -7.88 -7.46 -14.12
CA HIS A 62 -6.73 -7.00 -14.92
C HIS A 62 -5.47 -7.85 -14.76
N VAL A 63 -5.52 -8.89 -13.93
CA VAL A 63 -4.37 -9.73 -13.57
C VAL A 63 -4.76 -11.19 -13.61
N ASP A 64 -3.78 -12.05 -13.92
CA ASP A 64 -3.89 -13.49 -13.90
C ASP A 64 -3.09 -14.11 -12.73
N THR A 65 -3.37 -15.38 -12.43
CA THR A 65 -2.61 -16.10 -11.39
C THR A 65 -1.17 -16.30 -11.84
N GLY A 66 -0.21 -15.91 -10.98
CA GLY A 66 1.22 -15.91 -11.27
C GLY A 66 1.78 -14.58 -11.76
N ASP A 67 0.94 -13.58 -12.04
CA ASP A 67 1.40 -12.26 -12.47
C ASP A 67 2.13 -11.52 -11.35
N THR A 68 3.16 -10.76 -11.74
CA THR A 68 3.85 -9.83 -10.84
C THR A 68 3.14 -8.49 -10.84
N ILE A 69 2.80 -7.98 -9.66
CA ILE A 69 2.07 -6.73 -9.48
C ILE A 69 2.90 -5.71 -8.69
N SER A 70 2.69 -4.42 -8.97
CA SER A 70 3.24 -3.31 -8.19
C SER A 70 2.28 -2.88 -7.08
N GLU A 71 2.80 -2.11 -6.13
CA GLU A 71 1.98 -1.42 -5.11
C GLU A 71 1.01 -0.45 -5.79
N GLU A 72 -0.22 -0.34 -5.27
CA GLU A 72 -1.31 0.50 -5.79
C GLU A 72 -1.80 0.18 -7.22
N GLN A 73 -1.32 -0.91 -7.82
CA GLN A 73 -1.78 -1.35 -9.13
C GLN A 73 -3.26 -1.77 -9.05
N VAL A 74 -4.07 -1.31 -10.02
CA VAL A 74 -5.47 -1.73 -10.14
C VAL A 74 -5.52 -3.20 -10.55
N LEU A 75 -6.14 -4.02 -9.70
CA LEU A 75 -6.30 -5.45 -9.92
C LEU A 75 -7.66 -5.77 -10.51
N ILE A 76 -8.70 -5.09 -10.02
CA ILE A 76 -10.09 -5.30 -10.42
C ILE A 76 -10.78 -3.95 -10.55
N SER A 77 -11.59 -3.80 -11.59
CA SER A 77 -12.51 -2.67 -11.75
C SER A 77 -13.94 -3.15 -11.57
N LEU A 78 -14.68 -2.50 -10.68
CA LEU A 78 -16.12 -2.64 -10.55
C LEU A 78 -16.82 -1.71 -11.53
N ARG A 79 -18.04 -2.07 -11.94
CA ARG A 79 -18.83 -1.26 -12.86
C ARG A 79 -19.11 0.12 -12.25
N SER A 80 -18.63 1.16 -12.91
CA SER A 80 -18.71 2.54 -12.43
C SER A 80 -19.48 3.48 -13.35
N ASP A 81 -20.04 3.02 -14.47
CA ASP A 81 -20.74 3.85 -15.48
C ASP A 81 -21.73 4.85 -14.87
N ARG A 82 -22.59 4.38 -13.97
CA ARG A 82 -23.59 5.23 -13.31
C ARG A 82 -22.95 6.24 -12.36
N LEU A 83 -21.88 5.86 -11.67
CA LEU A 83 -21.15 6.74 -10.76
C LEU A 83 -20.40 7.81 -11.55
N ALA A 84 -19.81 7.46 -12.70
CA ALA A 84 -19.14 8.41 -13.59
C ALA A 84 -20.09 9.49 -14.10
N LEU A 85 -21.30 9.09 -14.53
CA LEU A 85 -22.35 10.05 -14.92
C LEU A 85 -22.75 10.97 -13.76
N GLN A 86 -23.00 10.41 -12.57
CA GLN A 86 -23.35 11.19 -11.38
C GLN A 86 -22.24 12.14 -10.95
N PHE A 87 -20.97 11.74 -11.13
CA PHE A 87 -19.81 12.55 -10.82
C PHE A 87 -19.71 13.77 -11.74
N GLU A 88 -19.87 13.58 -13.06
CA GLU A 88 -19.87 14.71 -14.00
C GLU A 88 -21.06 15.66 -13.76
N GLU A 89 -22.28 15.14 -13.52
CA GLU A 89 -23.43 15.97 -13.14
C GLU A 89 -23.17 16.79 -11.87
N ALA A 90 -22.54 16.19 -10.85
CA ALA A 90 -22.20 16.88 -9.61
C ALA A 90 -21.11 17.96 -9.82
N LYS A 91 -20.15 17.70 -10.70
CA LYS A 91 -19.06 18.63 -11.05
C LYS A 91 -19.59 19.83 -11.85
N ASP A 92 -20.53 19.61 -12.75
CA ASP A 92 -21.23 20.68 -13.46
C ASP A 92 -22.05 21.54 -12.49
N ALA A 93 -22.77 20.91 -11.56
CA ALA A 93 -23.51 21.62 -10.51
C ALA A 93 -22.58 22.46 -9.61
N TYR A 94 -21.43 21.92 -9.21
CA TYR A 94 -20.41 22.66 -8.46
C TYR A 94 -19.87 23.85 -9.27
N THR A 95 -19.58 23.66 -10.55
CA THR A 95 -19.07 24.73 -11.43
C THR A 95 -20.09 25.86 -11.60
N ALA A 96 -21.38 25.53 -11.73
CA ALA A 96 -22.46 26.49 -11.78
C ALA A 96 -22.59 27.27 -10.45
N ALA A 97 -22.57 26.56 -9.32
CA ALA A 97 -22.64 27.17 -7.99
C ALA A 97 -21.44 28.09 -7.71
N LYS A 98 -20.22 27.67 -8.08
CA LYS A 98 -19.00 28.46 -7.98
C LYS A 98 -19.06 29.76 -8.79
N LYS A 99 -19.58 29.71 -10.03
CA LYS A 99 -19.78 30.90 -10.86
C LYS A 99 -20.78 31.87 -10.23
N LYS A 100 -21.90 31.34 -9.71
CA LYS A 100 -22.93 32.14 -9.03
C LYS A 100 -22.38 32.83 -7.78
N PHE A 101 -21.65 32.09 -6.93
CA PHE A 101 -20.97 32.65 -5.77
C PHE A 101 -19.98 33.75 -6.16
N ALA A 102 -19.11 33.50 -7.14
CA ALA A 102 -18.13 34.50 -7.60
C ALA A 102 -18.78 35.79 -8.12
N MET A 103 -19.92 35.67 -8.83
CA MET A 103 -20.68 36.83 -9.31
C MET A 103 -21.28 37.63 -8.14
N LEU A 104 -21.88 36.97 -7.16
CA LEU A 104 -22.52 37.62 -6.01
C LEU A 104 -21.49 38.20 -5.03
N ASP A 105 -20.37 37.53 -4.80
CA ASP A 105 -19.26 38.01 -3.98
C ASP A 105 -18.63 39.27 -4.60
N MET A 106 -18.43 39.31 -5.92
CA MET A 106 -17.97 40.51 -6.61
C MET A 106 -18.99 41.66 -6.50
N ALA A 107 -20.28 41.38 -6.72
CA ALA A 107 -21.34 42.38 -6.58
C ALA A 107 -21.44 42.93 -5.14
N ALA A 108 -21.32 42.07 -4.13
CA ALA A 108 -21.33 42.46 -2.72
C ALA A 108 -20.12 43.34 -2.36
N LYS A 109 -18.93 42.98 -2.86
CA LYS A 109 -17.70 43.78 -2.68
C LYS A 109 -17.77 45.15 -3.34
N ASP A 110 -18.40 45.25 -4.51
CA ASP A 110 -18.56 46.52 -5.21
C ASP A 110 -19.65 47.40 -4.55
N ALA A 111 -20.75 46.80 -4.08
CA ALA A 111 -21.77 47.50 -3.29
C ALA A 111 -21.22 48.04 -1.97
N GLY A 112 -20.31 47.32 -1.30
CA GLY A 112 -19.68 47.79 -0.06
C GLY A 112 -18.74 48.99 -0.21
N LYS A 113 -18.27 49.28 -1.44
CA LYS A 113 -17.43 50.46 -1.73
C LYS A 113 -18.26 51.73 -1.98
N ASN A 114 -19.53 51.58 -2.35
CA ASN A 114 -20.44 52.70 -2.55
C ASN A 114 -21.17 53.03 -1.23
N VAL A 115 -20.90 54.21 -0.69
CA VAL A 115 -21.30 54.63 0.67
C VAL A 115 -22.83 54.79 0.87
N ASP A 116 -23.62 54.80 -0.21
CA ASP A 116 -25.05 55.17 -0.19
C ASP A 116 -26.04 53.99 -0.29
N SER A 117 -25.56 52.74 -0.35
CA SER A 117 -26.37 51.54 -0.66
C SER A 117 -26.56 50.57 0.52
N GLY A 118 -26.68 51.09 1.74
CA GLY A 118 -26.63 50.29 2.99
C GLY A 118 -27.61 49.10 3.11
N LYS A 119 -28.79 49.14 2.46
CA LYS A 119 -29.72 47.98 2.42
C LYS A 119 -29.39 46.98 1.31
N ASP A 120 -29.00 47.48 0.14
CA ASP A 120 -28.65 46.62 -1.00
C ASP A 120 -27.37 45.81 -0.73
N SER A 121 -26.46 46.34 0.08
CA SER A 121 -25.24 45.64 0.47
C SER A 121 -25.50 44.47 1.44
N GLU A 122 -26.46 44.61 2.37
CA GLU A 122 -26.85 43.52 3.28
C GLU A 122 -27.53 42.37 2.51
N ASP A 123 -28.45 42.68 1.59
CA ASP A 123 -29.14 41.67 0.78
C ASP A 123 -28.17 40.93 -0.17
N LEU A 124 -27.18 41.63 -0.72
CA LEU A 124 -26.12 41.03 -1.55
C LEU A 124 -25.18 40.15 -0.73
N ASN A 125 -24.82 40.56 0.49
CA ASN A 125 -24.00 39.75 1.40
C ASN A 125 -24.75 38.48 1.82
N ALA A 126 -26.04 38.57 2.14
CA ALA A 126 -26.87 37.39 2.44
C ALA A 126 -26.95 36.45 1.23
N SER A 127 -27.17 36.99 0.04
CA SER A 127 -27.20 36.21 -1.22
C SER A 127 -25.86 35.54 -1.52
N ALA A 128 -24.74 36.22 -1.27
CA ALA A 128 -23.40 35.68 -1.45
C ALA A 128 -23.13 34.53 -0.46
N ALA A 129 -23.51 34.69 0.81
CA ALA A 129 -23.39 33.64 1.83
C ALA A 129 -24.25 32.41 1.50
N GLU A 130 -25.47 32.60 0.99
CA GLU A 130 -26.30 31.48 0.51
C GLU A 130 -25.68 30.76 -0.69
N ALA A 131 -25.10 31.50 -1.63
CA ALA A 131 -24.43 30.94 -2.78
C ALA A 131 -23.14 30.19 -2.40
N GLU A 132 -22.42 30.66 -1.38
CA GLU A 132 -21.28 29.97 -0.78
C GLU A 132 -21.72 28.62 -0.19
N ALA A 133 -22.77 28.61 0.62
CA ALA A 133 -23.30 27.39 1.21
C ALA A 133 -23.80 26.39 0.13
N GLN A 134 -24.35 26.88 -0.98
CA GLN A 134 -24.72 26.03 -2.13
C GLN A 134 -23.48 25.45 -2.84
N MET A 135 -22.44 26.25 -3.01
CA MET A 135 -21.17 25.80 -3.58
C MET A 135 -20.50 24.73 -2.71
N GLU A 136 -20.47 24.93 -1.38
CA GLU A 136 -19.89 23.97 -0.44
C GLU A 136 -20.64 22.64 -0.45
N LYS A 137 -21.99 22.67 -0.43
CA LYS A 137 -22.81 21.45 -0.58
C LYS A 137 -22.54 20.71 -1.88
N ALA A 138 -22.34 21.44 -2.98
CA ALA A 138 -22.01 20.84 -4.27
C ALA A 138 -20.59 20.23 -4.26
N LEU A 139 -19.62 20.89 -3.63
CA LEU A 139 -18.25 20.39 -3.45
C LEU A 139 -18.24 19.09 -2.61
N ASP A 140 -19.01 19.06 -1.52
CA ASP A 140 -19.17 17.86 -0.69
C ASP A 140 -19.71 16.68 -1.49
N LYS A 141 -20.68 16.94 -2.37
CA LYS A 141 -21.26 15.91 -3.24
C LYS A 141 -20.21 15.36 -4.22
N VAL A 142 -19.45 16.24 -4.88
CA VAL A 142 -18.34 15.85 -5.78
C VAL A 142 -17.30 15.02 -5.02
N THR A 143 -16.92 15.45 -3.81
CA THR A 143 -15.92 14.77 -2.99
C THR A 143 -16.39 13.38 -2.57
N LYS A 144 -17.64 13.23 -2.14
CA LYS A 144 -18.24 11.93 -1.81
C LYS A 144 -18.28 10.99 -3.00
N LEU A 145 -18.68 11.49 -4.17
CA LEU A 145 -18.73 10.69 -5.40
C LEU A 145 -17.33 10.28 -5.86
N ARG A 146 -16.33 11.16 -5.73
CA ARG A 146 -14.93 10.83 -6.04
C ARG A 146 -14.43 9.67 -5.18
N VAL A 147 -14.60 9.75 -3.86
CA VAL A 147 -14.19 8.67 -2.94
C VAL A 147 -14.91 7.36 -3.27
N THR A 148 -16.20 7.45 -3.61
CA THR A 148 -16.99 6.26 -4.00
C THR A 148 -16.48 5.66 -5.31
N MET A 149 -16.08 6.50 -6.27
CA MET A 149 -15.52 6.08 -7.55
C MET A 149 -14.14 5.44 -7.37
N ASP A 150 -13.28 6.03 -6.54
CA ASP A 150 -11.96 5.46 -6.22
C ASP A 150 -12.12 4.08 -5.56
N ALA A 151 -13.14 3.90 -4.71
CA ALA A 151 -13.48 2.62 -4.09
C ALA A 151 -14.01 1.55 -5.07
N THR A 152 -14.35 1.91 -6.32
CA THR A 152 -14.71 0.94 -7.36
C THR A 152 -13.51 0.22 -7.95
N GLU A 153 -12.29 0.67 -7.66
CA GLU A 153 -11.06 0.05 -8.12
C GLU A 153 -10.40 -0.68 -6.95
N VAL A 154 -10.27 -2.00 -7.04
CA VAL A 154 -9.54 -2.79 -6.05
C VAL A 154 -8.05 -2.71 -6.41
N ARG A 155 -7.26 -2.09 -5.53
CA ARG A 155 -5.83 -1.89 -5.71
C ARG A 155 -5.01 -2.88 -4.90
N ALA A 156 -3.79 -3.12 -5.36
CA ALA A 156 -2.82 -3.96 -4.67
C ALA A 156 -2.27 -3.26 -3.42
N PRO A 157 -2.44 -3.84 -2.21
CA PRO A 157 -1.91 -3.26 -0.97
C PRO A 157 -0.38 -3.35 -0.88
N SER A 158 0.24 -4.21 -1.67
CA SER A 158 1.70 -4.35 -1.74
C SER A 158 2.12 -4.97 -3.08
N LYS A 159 3.39 -4.77 -3.43
CA LYS A 159 4.00 -5.46 -4.58
C LYS A 159 4.18 -6.95 -4.29
N GLY A 160 3.95 -7.80 -5.29
CA GLY A 160 3.99 -9.24 -5.08
C GLY A 160 3.66 -10.05 -6.32
N ILE A 161 3.32 -11.30 -6.10
CA ILE A 161 2.85 -12.24 -7.12
C ILE A 161 1.42 -12.63 -6.77
N VAL A 162 0.53 -12.65 -7.77
CA VAL A 162 -0.85 -13.10 -7.59
C VAL A 162 -0.85 -14.61 -7.34
N LYS A 163 -1.29 -15.04 -6.15
CA LYS A 163 -1.35 -16.44 -5.77
C LYS A 163 -2.68 -17.09 -6.14
N GLY A 164 -3.78 -16.34 -6.05
CA GLY A 164 -5.11 -16.83 -6.39
C GLY A 164 -6.12 -15.70 -6.53
N ILE A 165 -7.08 -15.90 -7.44
CA ILE A 165 -8.16 -14.97 -7.74
C ILE A 165 -9.47 -15.64 -7.34
N TYR A 166 -10.27 -14.97 -6.52
CA TYR A 166 -11.51 -15.50 -5.94
C TYR A 166 -12.77 -14.88 -6.55
N VAL A 167 -12.61 -13.89 -7.42
CA VAL A 167 -13.71 -13.18 -8.07
C VAL A 167 -13.57 -13.24 -9.59
N GLY A 168 -14.68 -13.50 -10.27
CA GLY A 168 -14.75 -13.53 -11.73
C GLY A 168 -15.46 -12.31 -12.30
N THR A 169 -15.24 -12.06 -13.60
CA THR A 169 -16.00 -11.06 -14.36
C THR A 169 -17.51 -11.26 -14.19
N HIS A 170 -18.25 -10.17 -14.04
CA HIS A 170 -19.71 -10.13 -13.80
C HIS A 170 -20.19 -10.74 -12.48
N THR A 171 -19.29 -11.10 -11.57
CA THR A 171 -19.66 -11.57 -10.23
C THR A 171 -20.07 -10.39 -9.35
N MET A 172 -21.08 -10.57 -8.50
CA MET A 172 -21.43 -9.61 -7.46
C MET A 172 -20.53 -9.83 -6.25
N VAL A 173 -19.91 -8.75 -5.79
CA VAL A 173 -19.03 -8.74 -4.61
C VAL A 173 -19.60 -7.80 -3.56
N LYS A 174 -19.35 -8.14 -2.29
CA LYS A 174 -19.68 -7.30 -1.14
C LYS A 174 -18.42 -6.66 -0.57
N LYS A 175 -18.61 -5.52 0.09
CA LYS A 175 -17.59 -4.88 0.90
C LYS A 175 -17.03 -5.88 1.91
N GLY A 176 -15.71 -6.02 1.93
CA GLY A 176 -15.01 -6.96 2.80
C GLY A 176 -14.72 -8.31 2.15
N ASP A 177 -15.26 -8.60 0.96
CA ASP A 177 -14.94 -9.83 0.26
C ASP A 177 -13.47 -9.83 -0.17
N THR A 178 -12.83 -11.00 -0.04
CA THR A 178 -11.45 -11.19 -0.52
C THR A 178 -11.48 -11.41 -2.02
N ALA A 179 -10.85 -10.50 -2.75
CA ALA A 179 -10.84 -10.55 -4.20
C ALA A 179 -9.68 -11.40 -4.72
N ILE A 180 -8.47 -11.12 -4.21
CA ILE A 180 -7.21 -11.72 -4.67
C ILE A 180 -6.29 -11.94 -3.48
N ILE A 181 -5.58 -13.07 -3.46
CA ILE A 181 -4.48 -13.32 -2.53
C ILE A 181 -3.15 -13.07 -3.24
N ILE A 182 -2.30 -12.28 -2.60
CA ILE A 182 -1.01 -11.84 -3.10
C ILE A 182 0.07 -12.44 -2.20
N ASP A 183 1.09 -13.04 -2.81
CA ASP A 183 2.35 -13.38 -2.15
C ASP A 183 3.27 -12.14 -2.23
N PRO A 184 3.45 -11.37 -1.15
CA PRO A 184 4.21 -10.14 -1.19
C PRO A 184 5.68 -10.44 -1.48
N LYS A 185 6.29 -9.63 -2.36
CA LYS A 185 7.72 -9.77 -2.68
C LYS A 185 8.56 -9.15 -1.56
N ASP A 186 8.69 -9.88 -0.47
CA ASP A 186 9.46 -9.49 0.70
C ASP A 186 10.87 -10.10 0.67
N HIS A 187 11.88 -9.24 0.79
CA HIS A 187 13.28 -9.66 0.82
C HIS A 187 13.69 -10.26 2.18
N PHE A 188 12.91 -10.06 3.24
CA PHE A 188 13.24 -10.53 4.60
C PHE A 188 13.51 -12.04 4.64
N TYR A 189 12.61 -12.83 4.08
CA TYR A 189 12.74 -14.29 4.09
C TYR A 189 13.91 -14.76 3.23
N LEU A 190 14.06 -14.20 2.03
CA LEU A 190 15.17 -14.54 1.14
C LEU A 190 16.53 -14.19 1.78
N PHE A 191 16.62 -13.03 2.41
CA PHE A 191 17.81 -12.58 3.13
C PHE A 191 18.16 -13.53 4.28
N ASN A 192 17.21 -13.85 5.17
CA ASN A 192 17.49 -14.74 6.29
C ASN A 192 17.83 -16.18 5.85
N LYS A 193 17.20 -16.68 4.77
CA LYS A 193 17.60 -17.96 4.16
C LYS A 193 19.04 -17.92 3.66
N SER A 194 19.43 -16.85 2.97
CA SER A 194 20.80 -16.67 2.49
C SER A 194 21.82 -16.52 3.64
N LEU A 195 21.45 -15.79 4.69
CA LEU A 195 22.27 -15.58 5.89
C LEU A 195 22.50 -16.89 6.64
N ALA A 196 21.49 -17.75 6.75
CA ALA A 196 21.60 -19.07 7.35
C ALA A 196 22.60 -19.95 6.60
N ILE A 197 22.49 -20.01 5.27
CA ILE A 197 23.40 -20.80 4.41
C ILE A 197 24.83 -20.27 4.52
N PHE A 198 25.01 -18.95 4.42
CA PHE A 198 26.30 -18.30 4.51
C PHE A 198 26.97 -18.52 5.87
N SER A 199 26.20 -18.39 6.96
CA SER A 199 26.68 -18.64 8.32
C SER A 199 27.12 -20.10 8.49
N GLY A 200 26.34 -21.05 7.97
CA GLY A 200 26.72 -22.47 7.97
C GLY A 200 28.05 -22.74 7.25
N PHE A 201 28.27 -22.11 6.10
CA PHE A 201 29.54 -22.23 5.38
C PHE A 201 30.72 -21.65 6.19
N ILE A 202 30.55 -20.45 6.76
CA ILE A 202 31.58 -19.82 7.60
C ILE A 202 31.96 -20.69 8.81
N VAL A 203 30.98 -21.30 9.47
CA VAL A 203 31.23 -22.21 10.60
C VAL A 203 32.15 -23.35 10.19
N VAL A 204 31.88 -24.00 9.04
CA VAL A 204 32.70 -25.09 8.52
C VAL A 204 34.13 -24.62 8.22
N VAL A 205 34.28 -23.45 7.60
CA VAL A 205 35.61 -22.86 7.30
C VAL A 205 36.39 -22.58 8.59
N PHE A 206 35.78 -21.93 9.58
CA PHE A 206 36.46 -21.60 10.83
C PHE A 206 36.81 -22.84 11.65
N LEU A 207 35.94 -23.86 11.68
CA LEU A 207 36.27 -25.13 12.33
C LEU A 207 37.42 -25.84 11.61
N ALA A 208 37.43 -25.87 10.27
CA ALA A 208 38.52 -26.46 9.51
C ALA A 208 39.86 -25.74 9.77
N VAL A 209 39.87 -24.41 9.77
CA VAL A 209 41.06 -23.60 10.09
C VAL A 209 41.52 -23.86 11.53
N HIS A 210 40.60 -23.93 12.49
CA HIS A 210 40.91 -24.25 13.89
C HIS A 210 41.58 -25.63 14.02
N ILE A 211 41.03 -26.65 13.34
CA ILE A 211 41.55 -28.03 13.37
C ILE A 211 42.95 -28.10 12.73
N VAL A 212 43.19 -27.42 11.61
CA VAL A 212 44.49 -27.43 10.90
C VAL A 212 45.56 -26.63 11.66
N SER A 213 45.16 -25.60 12.42
CA SER A 213 46.07 -24.73 13.17
C SER A 213 46.48 -25.28 14.55
N ARG A 214 45.99 -26.47 14.93
CA ARG A 214 46.24 -27.15 16.20
C ARG A 214 47.26 -28.28 16.03
#